data_AF-A0A956K022-F1
#
_entry.id   AF-A0A956K022-F1
#
_cell.length_a   1.000
_cell.length_b   1.000
_cell.length_c   1.000
_cell.angle_alpha   90.00
_cell.angle_beta   90.00
_cell.angle_gamma   90.00
#
_symmetry.space_group_name_H-M   'P 1'
#
loop_
_entity.id
_entity.type
_entity.pdbx_description
1 polymer ?
#
loop_
_entity_poly.entity_id
_entity_poly.type
_entity_poly.pdbx_seq_one_letter_code
_entity_poly.pdbx_strand_id
1 'polypeptide(L)'
;DLFPARADLRRFAGERLDRLAVAGAADAGALAIDTYQRAVEQRPDHLTGHRVLAYALVRAGRLGDAFAAVERGLTQAYPDGRFREGERVLREDLGMIGAAWQRAEPRRKAEIARRLKAAHATLDRAPSLRFVLTWETDANDVDFHIRDRQHGHAYYEHPELASGGALYADITDGYGPECFTIPGPPKAAPYHLSIHYYSRGPMGYGMGKLEVVRHDGKGGLTFEERPFVVMVDQAFVDLGAVE
;
A
#
# COMPACT_ATOMS: atom_id res chain seq x y z
N ASP A 1 -15.17 13.19 17.04
CA ASP A 1 -13.95 12.67 17.67
C ASP A 1 -13.35 13.77 18.54
N LEU A 2 -12.91 13.46 19.77
CA LEU A 2 -12.27 14.43 20.68
C LEU A 2 -10.74 14.51 20.48
N PHE A 3 -10.15 13.66 19.63
CA PHE A 3 -8.71 13.58 19.38
C PHE A 3 -8.36 13.50 17.89
N PRO A 4 -8.74 14.50 17.06
CA PRO A 4 -8.54 14.48 15.61
C PRO A 4 -7.07 14.39 15.17
N ALA A 5 -6.14 14.63 16.09
CA ALA A 5 -4.71 14.61 15.84
C ALA A 5 -4.06 13.22 16.00
N ARG A 6 -4.80 12.18 16.40
CA ARG A 6 -4.26 10.81 16.53
C ARG A 6 -3.74 10.27 15.20
N ALA A 7 -2.71 9.44 15.27
CA ALA A 7 -2.02 8.89 14.10
C ALA A 7 -2.95 8.10 13.16
N ASP A 8 -3.91 7.34 13.69
CA ASP A 8 -4.88 6.57 12.91
C ASP A 8 -5.84 7.47 12.13
N LEU A 9 -6.41 8.48 12.78
CA LEU A 9 -7.26 9.46 12.10
C LEU A 9 -6.49 10.28 11.08
N ARG A 10 -5.22 10.58 11.36
CA ARG A 10 -4.33 11.26 10.42
C ARG A 10 -4.06 10.43 9.18
N ARG A 11 -3.81 9.13 9.33
CA ARG A 11 -3.63 8.23 8.19
C ARG A 11 -4.94 8.09 7.41
N PHE A 12 -6.05 7.86 8.10
CA PHE A 12 -7.37 7.80 7.47
C PHE A 12 -7.71 9.07 6.67
N ALA A 13 -7.44 10.26 7.22
CA ALA A 13 -7.60 11.51 6.49
C ALA A 13 -6.66 11.58 5.28
N GLY A 14 -5.41 11.15 5.44
CA GLY A 14 -4.42 11.03 4.37
C GLY A 14 -4.90 10.17 3.22
N GLU A 15 -5.58 9.06 3.49
CA GLU A 15 -6.08 8.15 2.45
C GLU A 15 -7.17 8.82 1.59
N ARG A 16 -7.95 9.73 2.18
CA ARG A 16 -8.92 10.54 1.43
C ARG A 16 -8.24 11.63 0.63
N LEU A 17 -7.22 12.26 1.19
CA LEU A 17 -6.41 13.26 0.51
C LEU A 17 -5.64 12.66 -0.68
N ASP A 18 -5.15 11.42 -0.57
CA ASP A 18 -4.53 10.69 -1.66
C ASP A 18 -5.48 10.54 -2.85
N ARG A 19 -6.73 10.11 -2.60
CA ARG A 19 -7.75 10.01 -3.67
C ARG A 19 -8.00 11.36 -4.34
N LEU A 20 -8.08 12.44 -3.56
CA LEU A 20 -8.27 13.79 -4.10
C LEU A 20 -7.03 14.26 -4.88
N ALA A 21 -5.82 13.93 -4.42
CA ALA A 21 -4.57 14.25 -5.10
C ALA A 21 -4.46 13.54 -6.46
N VAL A 22 -4.82 12.25 -6.52
CA VAL A 22 -4.90 11.49 -7.78
C VAL A 22 -5.95 12.09 -8.72
N ALA A 23 -7.04 12.62 -8.18
CA ALA A 23 -8.07 13.34 -8.95
C ALA A 23 -7.68 14.78 -9.36
N GLY A 24 -6.47 15.25 -9.01
CA GLY A 24 -5.96 16.56 -9.38
C GLY A 24 -6.41 17.72 -8.49
N ALA A 25 -6.95 17.45 -7.30
CA ALA A 25 -7.29 18.50 -6.35
C ALA A 25 -6.02 19.23 -5.88
N ALA A 26 -6.04 20.56 -5.97
CA ALA A 26 -4.94 21.40 -5.49
C ALA A 26 -4.68 21.16 -3.99
N ASP A 27 -3.41 21.23 -3.59
CA ASP A 27 -2.89 21.09 -2.22
C ASP A 27 -3.16 19.75 -1.52
N ALA A 28 -4.04 18.88 -2.05
CA ALA A 28 -4.38 17.60 -1.44
C ALA A 28 -3.14 16.72 -1.23
N GLY A 29 -2.21 16.68 -2.19
CA GLY A 29 -0.95 15.95 -2.05
C GLY A 29 -0.03 16.49 -0.95
N ALA A 30 0.04 17.82 -0.78
CA ALA A 30 0.84 18.43 0.29
C ALA A 30 0.24 18.15 1.67
N LEU A 31 -1.09 18.21 1.79
CA LEU A 31 -1.81 17.85 3.02
C LEU A 31 -1.68 16.36 3.34
N ALA A 32 -1.72 15.48 2.33
CA ALA A 32 -1.48 14.04 2.51
C ALA A 32 -0.08 13.79 3.08
N ILE A 33 0.94 14.46 2.55
CA ILE A 33 2.32 14.35 3.07
C ILE A 33 2.38 14.83 4.51
N ASP A 34 1.86 16.01 4.85
CA ASP A 34 1.89 16.53 6.23
C ASP A 34 1.22 15.56 7.21
N THR A 35 0.01 15.08 6.89
CA THR A 35 -0.73 14.21 7.80
C THR A 35 -0.02 12.89 8.02
N TYR A 36 0.55 12.29 6.97
CA TYR A 36 1.32 11.06 7.08
C TYR A 36 2.65 11.24 7.82
N GLN A 37 3.34 12.36 7.63
CA GLN A 37 4.55 12.69 8.40
C GLN A 37 4.23 12.74 9.89
N ARG A 38 3.18 13.46 10.29
CA ARG A 38 2.76 13.54 11.69
C ARG A 38 2.34 12.19 12.24
N ALA A 39 1.69 11.33 11.44
CA ALA A 39 1.32 9.99 11.87
C ALA A 39 2.55 9.12 12.14
N VAL A 40 3.57 9.18 11.28
CA VAL A 40 4.85 8.47 11.46
C VAL A 40 5.63 9.01 12.65
N GLU A 41 5.62 10.32 12.89
CA GLU A 41 6.26 10.92 14.07
C GLU A 41 5.63 10.42 15.39
N GLN A 42 4.31 10.30 15.42
CA GLN A 42 3.57 9.84 16.61
C GLN A 42 3.67 8.33 16.82
N ARG A 43 3.68 7.56 15.74
CA ARG A 43 3.71 6.09 15.74
C ARG A 43 4.76 5.60 14.74
N PRO A 44 6.06 5.79 15.05
CA PRO A 44 7.12 5.31 14.17
C PRO A 44 7.14 3.79 14.07
N ASP A 45 6.62 3.10 15.09
CA ASP A 45 6.39 1.65 15.18
C ASP A 45 5.24 1.13 14.31
N HIS A 46 4.73 1.94 13.37
CA HIS A 46 3.64 1.55 12.46
C HIS A 46 4.15 1.42 11.01
N LEU A 47 4.35 0.18 10.55
CA LEU A 47 4.96 -0.12 9.25
C LEU A 47 4.24 0.58 8.08
N THR A 48 2.91 0.46 8.04
CA THR A 48 2.09 1.07 6.98
C THR A 48 2.17 2.59 6.96
N GLY A 49 2.51 3.23 8.09
CA GLY A 49 2.66 4.69 8.15
C GLY A 49 3.81 5.16 7.27
N HIS A 50 4.92 4.43 7.27
CA HIS A 50 6.07 4.71 6.41
C HIS A 50 5.73 4.49 4.94
N ARG A 51 4.94 3.44 4.63
CA ARG A 51 4.52 3.12 3.27
C ARG A 51 3.64 4.22 2.67
N VAL A 52 2.56 4.61 3.35
CA VAL A 52 1.63 5.62 2.83
C VAL A 52 2.30 6.99 2.70
N LEU A 53 3.22 7.34 3.61
CA LEU A 53 4.07 8.52 3.47
C LEU A 53 4.95 8.44 2.21
N ALA A 54 5.59 7.30 1.98
CA ALA A 54 6.44 7.11 0.81
C ALA A 54 5.68 7.32 -0.50
N TYR A 55 4.49 6.72 -0.65
CA TYR A 55 3.70 6.86 -1.87
C TYR A 55 3.10 8.26 -2.05
N ALA A 56 2.76 8.96 -0.96
CA ALA A 56 2.39 10.37 -1.03
C ALA A 56 3.57 11.23 -1.57
N LEU A 57 4.81 10.93 -1.14
CA LEU A 57 6.02 11.56 -1.66
C LEU A 57 6.32 11.17 -3.12
N VAL A 58 6.04 9.93 -3.53
CA VAL A 58 6.16 9.50 -4.94
C VAL A 58 5.22 10.31 -5.82
N ARG A 59 3.94 10.43 -5.43
CA ARG A 59 2.94 11.24 -6.16
C ARG A 59 3.35 12.72 -6.28
N ALA A 60 4.06 13.24 -5.28
CA ALA A 60 4.63 14.60 -5.30
C ALA A 60 5.98 14.72 -6.03
N GLY A 61 6.51 13.65 -6.63
CA GLY A 61 7.80 13.64 -7.34
C GLY A 61 9.03 13.70 -6.43
N ARG A 62 8.85 13.60 -5.11
CA ARG A 62 9.93 13.64 -4.10
C ARG A 62 10.55 12.26 -3.89
N LEU A 63 11.08 11.68 -4.97
CA LEU A 63 11.47 10.26 -5.03
C LEU A 63 12.59 9.88 -4.05
N GLY A 64 13.57 10.76 -3.83
CA GLY A 64 14.63 10.52 -2.83
C GLY A 64 14.09 10.49 -1.39
N ASP A 65 13.12 11.35 -1.08
CA ASP A 65 12.45 11.37 0.22
C ASP A 65 11.54 10.16 0.40
N ALA A 66 10.82 9.76 -0.67
CA ALA A 66 10.00 8.55 -0.68
C ALA A 66 10.84 7.30 -0.41
N PHE A 67 11.99 7.17 -1.08
CA PHE A 67 12.93 6.08 -0.87
C PHE A 67 13.43 6.04 0.59
N ALA A 68 13.78 7.20 1.14
CA ALA A 68 14.21 7.30 2.54
C ALA A 68 13.09 6.98 3.54
N ALA A 69 11.82 7.27 3.22
CA ALA A 69 10.68 6.91 4.07
C ALA A 69 10.52 5.39 4.18
N VAL A 70 10.64 4.66 3.08
CA VAL A 70 10.60 3.19 3.09
C VAL A 70 11.81 2.60 3.82
N GLU A 71 13.01 3.13 3.61
CA GLU A 71 14.21 2.69 4.38
C GLU A 71 14.01 2.85 5.88
N ARG A 72 13.47 3.99 6.34
CA ARG A 72 13.14 4.18 7.76
C ARG A 72 12.18 3.10 8.26
N GLY A 73 11.13 2.81 7.49
CA GLY A 73 10.19 1.73 7.78
C GLY A 73 10.85 0.36 7.89
N LEU A 74 11.83 0.05 7.05
CA LEU A 74 12.57 -1.23 7.08
C LEU A 74 13.58 -1.33 8.25
N THR A 75 14.10 -0.21 8.74
CA THR A 75 15.08 -0.17 9.84
C THR A 75 14.46 0.04 11.22
N GLN A 76 13.15 0.26 11.29
CA GLN A 76 12.44 0.52 12.53
C GLN A 76 12.31 -0.76 13.36
N ALA A 77 12.39 -0.62 14.69
CA ALA A 77 12.05 -1.70 15.60
C ALA A 77 10.53 -1.82 15.74
N TYR A 78 10.00 -3.01 15.46
CA TYR A 78 8.59 -3.36 15.63
C TYR A 78 8.45 -4.44 16.72
N PRO A 79 7.27 -4.54 17.36
CA PRO A 79 6.96 -5.69 18.22
C PRO A 79 7.18 -7.01 17.48
N ASP A 80 7.81 -7.97 18.15
CA ASP A 80 8.31 -9.21 17.53
C ASP A 80 7.23 -9.97 16.75
N GLY A 81 7.57 -10.38 15.52
CA GLY A 81 6.73 -11.25 14.68
C GLY A 81 5.62 -10.55 13.90
N ARG A 82 5.23 -9.32 14.29
CA ARG A 82 4.00 -8.68 13.85
C ARG A 82 3.94 -8.20 12.39
N PHE A 83 5.09 -7.95 11.75
CA PHE A 83 5.12 -7.35 10.41
C PHE A 83 6.10 -8.01 9.43
N ARG A 84 6.49 -9.27 9.65
CA ARG A 84 7.49 -9.96 8.80
C ARG A 84 7.12 -9.93 7.31
N GLU A 85 5.85 -10.16 7.00
CA GLU A 85 5.38 -10.10 5.61
C GLU A 85 5.23 -8.65 5.11
N GLY A 86 4.90 -7.69 5.98
CA GLY A 86 4.89 -6.26 5.67
C GLY A 86 6.27 -5.73 5.25
N GLU A 87 7.36 -6.28 5.79
CA GLU A 87 8.71 -5.93 5.34
C GLU A 87 8.96 -6.32 3.88
N ARG A 88 8.39 -7.43 3.40
CA ARG A 88 8.49 -7.82 1.99
C ARG A 88 7.83 -6.75 1.12
N VAL A 89 6.64 -6.29 1.50
CA VAL A 89 5.93 -5.21 0.79
C VAL A 89 6.81 -3.97 0.70
N LEU A 90 7.43 -3.54 1.81
CA LEU A 90 8.34 -2.39 1.80
C LEU A 90 9.60 -2.60 0.94
N ARG A 91 10.21 -3.79 0.94
CA ARG A 91 11.39 -4.07 0.08
C ARG A 91 11.04 -3.98 -1.41
N GLU A 92 9.87 -4.48 -1.79
CA GLU A 92 9.37 -4.38 -3.17
C GLU A 92 9.01 -2.94 -3.55
N ASP A 93 8.37 -2.19 -2.62
CA ASP A 93 8.12 -0.75 -2.78
C ASP A 93 9.44 0.02 -2.97
N LEU A 94 10.47 -0.30 -2.20
CA LEU A 94 11.80 0.29 -2.34
C LEU A 94 12.40 0.02 -3.73
N GLY A 95 12.19 -1.17 -4.27
CA GLY A 95 12.60 -1.57 -5.62
C GLY A 95 11.93 -0.74 -6.72
N MET A 96 10.62 -0.56 -6.64
CA MET A 96 9.83 0.24 -7.59
C MET A 96 10.15 1.73 -7.49
N ILE A 97 10.23 2.28 -6.26
CA ILE A 97 10.60 3.67 -6.00
C ILE A 97 12.03 3.92 -6.46
N GLY A 98 12.94 2.98 -6.22
CA GLY A 98 14.31 3.03 -6.73
C GLY A 98 14.38 3.10 -8.25
N ALA A 99 13.51 2.35 -8.96
CA ALA A 99 13.41 2.40 -10.41
C ALA A 99 12.89 3.75 -10.92
N ALA A 100 11.85 4.29 -10.29
CA ALA A 100 11.33 5.62 -10.59
C ALA A 100 12.39 6.70 -10.33
N TRP A 101 13.09 6.60 -9.20
CA TRP A 101 14.13 7.54 -8.82
C TRP A 101 15.33 7.49 -9.77
N GLN A 102 15.77 6.31 -10.17
CA GLN A 102 16.86 6.15 -11.15
C GLN A 102 16.46 6.71 -12.52
N ARG A 103 15.19 6.59 -12.92
CA ARG A 103 14.67 7.19 -14.16
C ARG A 103 14.72 8.72 -14.09
N ALA A 104 14.31 9.31 -12.98
CA ALA A 104 14.30 10.76 -12.77
C ALA A 104 15.71 11.34 -12.60
N GLU A 105 16.60 10.62 -11.91
CA GLU A 105 17.97 11.04 -11.58
C GLU A 105 19.01 9.97 -11.95
N PRO A 106 19.32 9.75 -13.26
CA PRO A 106 20.23 8.70 -13.69
C PRO A 106 21.64 8.78 -13.08
N ARG A 107 22.08 10.00 -12.71
CA ARG A 107 23.39 10.24 -12.06
C ARG A 107 23.49 9.58 -10.68
N ARG A 108 22.37 9.31 -9.99
CA ARG A 108 22.33 8.69 -8.65
C ARG A 108 22.21 7.17 -8.70
N LYS A 109 22.22 6.54 -9.87
CA LYS A 109 22.09 5.08 -10.06
C LYS A 109 22.99 4.25 -9.13
N ALA A 110 24.26 4.63 -8.98
CA ALA A 110 25.19 3.90 -8.11
C ALA A 110 24.82 4.02 -6.62
N GLU A 111 24.36 5.19 -6.18
CA GLU A 111 23.88 5.41 -4.82
C GLU A 111 22.63 4.57 -4.54
N ILE A 112 21.66 4.61 -5.46
CA ILE A 112 20.38 3.88 -5.35
C ILE A 112 20.66 2.37 -5.25
N ALA A 113 21.50 1.83 -6.13
CA ALA A 113 21.86 0.42 -6.12
C ALA A 113 22.54 -0.01 -4.81
N ARG A 114 23.43 0.83 -4.26
CA ARG A 114 24.08 0.58 -2.97
C ARG A 114 23.07 0.54 -1.82
N ARG A 115 22.13 1.50 -1.79
CA ARG A 115 21.10 1.60 -0.75
C ARG A 115 20.10 0.46 -0.82
N LEU A 116 19.64 0.08 -2.02
CA LEU A 116 18.82 -1.12 -2.24
C LEU A 116 19.50 -2.38 -1.70
N LYS A 117 20.78 -2.58 -2.03
CA LYS A 117 21.56 -3.72 -1.52
C LYS A 117 21.64 -3.72 0.00
N ALA A 118 21.87 -2.56 0.63
CA ALA A 118 21.93 -2.44 2.08
C ALA A 118 20.59 -2.78 2.77
N ALA A 119 19.47 -2.48 2.10
CA ALA A 119 18.11 -2.81 2.57
C ALA A 119 17.64 -4.22 2.18
N HIS A 120 18.49 -5.05 1.57
CA HIS A 120 18.13 -6.36 1.01
C HIS A 120 16.99 -6.30 -0.02
N ALA A 121 16.86 -5.17 -0.71
CA ALA A 121 15.88 -4.95 -1.78
C ALA A 121 16.53 -5.06 -3.16
N THR A 122 15.72 -5.33 -4.18
CA THR A 122 16.17 -5.41 -5.58
C THR A 122 15.46 -4.33 -6.40
N LEU A 123 16.19 -3.71 -7.33
CA LEU A 123 15.61 -2.75 -8.25
C LEU A 123 14.57 -3.43 -9.15
N ASP A 124 13.34 -2.93 -9.17
CA ASP A 124 12.30 -3.49 -10.03
C ASP A 124 12.49 -3.03 -11.49
N ARG A 125 12.47 -3.98 -12.41
CA ARG A 125 12.64 -3.77 -13.86
C ARG A 125 11.58 -4.50 -14.68
N ALA A 126 10.61 -5.12 -14.03
CA ALA A 126 9.53 -5.81 -14.69
C ALA A 126 8.24 -5.01 -14.51
N PRO A 127 7.32 -5.02 -15.49
CA PRO A 127 5.99 -4.48 -15.26
C PRO A 127 5.29 -5.25 -14.14
N SER A 128 4.43 -4.58 -13.38
CA SER A 128 3.59 -5.23 -12.39
C SER A 128 2.31 -4.44 -12.14
N LEU A 129 1.25 -5.14 -11.72
CA LEU A 129 0.03 -4.57 -11.16
C LEU A 129 -0.12 -5.07 -9.73
N ARG A 130 -0.19 -4.15 -8.77
CA ARG A 130 -0.25 -4.44 -7.34
C ARG A 130 -1.50 -3.84 -6.73
N PHE A 131 -2.08 -4.54 -5.79
CA PHE A 131 -3.20 -4.09 -4.98
C PHE A 131 -2.76 -4.19 -3.52
N VAL A 132 -2.70 -3.06 -2.83
CA VAL A 132 -2.25 -3.00 -1.45
C VAL A 132 -3.36 -2.47 -0.57
N LEU A 133 -3.90 -3.35 0.26
CA LEU A 133 -4.97 -3.06 1.19
C LEU A 133 -4.36 -2.63 2.54
N THR A 134 -4.78 -1.48 3.05
CA THR A 134 -4.39 -0.98 4.37
C THR A 134 -5.63 -0.64 5.18
N TRP A 135 -5.59 -0.86 6.50
CA TRP A 135 -6.63 -0.44 7.43
C TRP A 135 -6.06 0.04 8.76
N GLU A 136 -6.86 0.85 9.47
CA GLU A 136 -6.39 1.69 10.57
C GLU A 136 -6.66 1.15 11.98
N THR A 137 -7.19 -0.06 12.09
CA THR A 137 -7.68 -0.61 13.36
C THR A 137 -7.08 -1.98 13.65
N ASP A 138 -6.35 -2.06 14.77
CA ASP A 138 -5.58 -3.19 15.28
C ASP A 138 -6.34 -4.52 15.43
N ALA A 139 -7.66 -4.47 15.54
CA ALA A 139 -8.51 -5.60 15.94
C ALA A 139 -9.57 -5.96 14.90
N ASN A 140 -9.34 -5.56 13.65
CA ASN A 140 -10.20 -5.88 12.53
C ASN A 140 -9.49 -6.85 11.60
N ASP A 141 -10.25 -7.78 11.06
CA ASP A 141 -9.82 -8.70 10.03
C ASP A 141 -10.53 -8.30 8.74
N VAL A 142 -9.76 -7.84 7.75
CA VAL A 142 -10.27 -7.30 6.49
C VAL A 142 -9.63 -8.03 5.32
N ASP A 143 -10.29 -9.08 4.85
CA ASP A 143 -9.77 -9.88 3.76
C ASP A 143 -9.90 -9.17 2.42
N PHE A 144 -8.82 -9.17 1.65
CA PHE A 144 -8.86 -8.78 0.25
C PHE A 144 -9.35 -9.93 -0.66
N HIS A 145 -10.34 -9.62 -1.49
CA HIS A 145 -10.86 -10.53 -2.51
C HIS A 145 -10.70 -9.93 -3.90
N ILE A 146 -10.11 -10.70 -4.81
CA ILE A 146 -9.96 -10.35 -6.22
C ILE A 146 -10.54 -11.43 -7.12
N ARG A 147 -11.33 -11.04 -8.11
CA ARG A 147 -11.87 -11.93 -9.14
C ARG A 147 -11.45 -11.48 -10.53
N ASP A 148 -11.04 -12.40 -11.38
CA ASP A 148 -10.63 -12.10 -12.75
C ASP A 148 -11.73 -12.44 -13.79
N ARG A 149 -11.51 -12.07 -15.06
CA ARG A 149 -12.43 -12.38 -16.17
C ARG A 149 -12.55 -13.87 -16.48
N GLN A 150 -11.64 -14.71 -15.96
CA GLN A 150 -11.69 -16.15 -16.12
C GLN A 150 -12.47 -16.83 -14.99
N HIS A 151 -13.17 -16.03 -14.17
CA HIS A 151 -13.90 -16.49 -12.98
C HIS A 151 -13.00 -17.09 -11.89
N GLY A 152 -11.69 -16.83 -11.96
CA GLY A 152 -10.78 -17.07 -10.85
C GLY A 152 -11.11 -16.15 -9.69
N HIS A 153 -10.96 -16.64 -8.46
CA HIS A 153 -11.17 -15.88 -7.25
C HIS A 153 -10.01 -16.16 -6.30
N ALA A 154 -9.23 -15.13 -5.98
CA ALA A 154 -8.20 -15.20 -4.96
C ALA A 154 -8.58 -14.42 -3.70
N TYR A 155 -8.26 -15.02 -2.54
CA TYR A 155 -8.45 -14.53 -1.17
C TYR A 155 -7.58 -15.38 -0.22
N TYR A 156 -7.63 -15.16 1.10
CA TYR A 156 -6.70 -15.80 2.05
C TYR A 156 -6.56 -17.33 1.91
N GLU A 157 -7.65 -18.09 1.70
CA GLU A 157 -7.58 -19.57 1.54
C GLU A 157 -7.07 -20.01 0.17
N HIS A 158 -7.31 -19.20 -0.84
CA HIS A 158 -6.93 -19.45 -2.22
C HIS A 158 -6.15 -18.24 -2.74
N PRO A 159 -4.89 -18.06 -2.31
CA PRO A 159 -4.18 -16.79 -2.50
C PRO A 159 -3.76 -16.53 -3.95
N GLU A 160 -3.95 -17.47 -4.88
CA GLU A 160 -3.43 -17.38 -6.24
C GLU A 160 -4.55 -17.37 -7.29
N LEU A 161 -4.34 -16.62 -8.37
CA LEU A 161 -5.14 -16.73 -9.58
C LEU A 161 -4.41 -17.58 -10.62
N ALA A 162 -5.12 -18.49 -11.27
CA ALA A 162 -4.58 -19.26 -12.40
C ALA A 162 -4.15 -18.38 -13.57
N SER A 163 -4.78 -17.21 -13.73
CA SER A 163 -4.41 -16.20 -14.73
C SER A 163 -3.13 -15.44 -14.40
N GLY A 164 -2.61 -15.61 -13.18
CA GLY A 164 -1.39 -14.99 -12.66
C GLY A 164 -1.67 -14.01 -11.52
N GLY A 165 -0.83 -14.09 -10.51
CA GLY A 165 -0.84 -13.21 -9.34
C GLY A 165 -1.10 -13.96 -8.05
N ALA A 166 -0.60 -13.40 -6.95
CA ALA A 166 -0.68 -14.01 -5.64
C ALA A 166 -0.89 -12.96 -4.54
N LEU A 167 -1.71 -13.32 -3.56
CA LEU A 167 -1.90 -12.66 -2.28
C LEU A 167 -0.78 -13.09 -1.33
N TYR A 168 -0.19 -12.14 -0.64
CA TYR A 168 0.77 -12.33 0.43
C TYR A 168 0.72 -11.14 1.37
N ALA A 169 1.45 -11.21 2.47
CA ALA A 169 1.29 -10.26 3.58
C ALA A 169 -0.14 -10.22 4.13
N ASP A 170 -0.77 -11.39 4.16
CA ASP A 170 -1.98 -11.62 4.91
C ASP A 170 -1.69 -11.51 6.42
N ILE A 171 -1.91 -10.30 6.96
CA ILE A 171 -1.68 -9.96 8.36
C ILE A 171 -3.05 -9.96 9.04
N THR A 172 -3.37 -11.08 9.68
CA THR A 172 -4.61 -11.27 10.44
C THR A 172 -4.54 -10.64 11.84
N ASP A 173 -3.36 -10.24 12.31
CA ASP A 173 -3.13 -9.58 13.60
C ASP A 173 -2.49 -8.18 13.47
N GLY A 174 -3.35 -7.17 13.33
CA GLY A 174 -2.95 -5.77 13.52
C GLY A 174 -3.37 -4.86 12.38
N TYR A 175 -2.40 -4.14 11.83
CA TYR A 175 -2.60 -3.18 10.76
C TYR A 175 -2.01 -3.85 9.53
N GLY A 176 -2.76 -3.94 8.42
CA GLY A 176 -2.23 -4.42 7.15
C GLY A 176 -0.85 -3.80 6.79
N PRO A 177 -0.17 -4.27 5.75
CA PRO A 177 -0.84 -4.35 4.47
C PRO A 177 -1.02 -5.78 3.96
N GLU A 178 -2.19 -6.06 3.38
CA GLU A 178 -2.33 -7.19 2.46
C GLU A 178 -1.93 -6.76 1.05
N CYS A 179 -1.17 -7.60 0.35
CA CYS A 179 -0.67 -7.28 -0.98
C CYS A 179 -0.99 -8.40 -1.96
N PHE A 180 -1.70 -8.07 -3.03
CA PHE A 180 -1.83 -8.94 -4.20
C PHE A 180 -0.99 -8.38 -5.35
N THR A 181 -0.09 -9.18 -5.90
CA THR A 181 0.77 -8.75 -7.01
C THR A 181 0.58 -9.64 -8.22
N ILE A 182 0.35 -9.03 -9.38
CA ILE A 182 0.36 -9.65 -10.70
C ILE A 182 1.68 -9.25 -11.40
N PRO A 183 2.65 -10.17 -11.53
CA PRO A 183 3.88 -9.90 -12.26
C PRO A 183 3.64 -9.83 -13.77
N GLY A 184 4.27 -8.87 -14.43
CA GLY A 184 4.13 -8.64 -15.85
C GLY A 184 2.81 -7.97 -16.24
N PRO A 185 2.51 -7.90 -17.56
CA PRO A 185 1.25 -7.35 -18.04
C PRO A 185 0.05 -8.21 -17.58
N PRO A 186 -1.02 -7.60 -17.03
CA PRO A 186 -2.22 -8.34 -16.66
C PRO A 186 -2.87 -8.98 -17.89
N LYS A 187 -3.42 -10.19 -17.73
CA LYS A 187 -3.94 -11.01 -18.84
C LYS A 187 -5.44 -11.35 -18.71
N ALA A 188 -6.04 -11.05 -17.57
CA ALA A 188 -7.40 -11.46 -17.24
C ALA A 188 -8.24 -10.34 -16.62
N ALA A 189 -7.92 -9.09 -16.96
CA ALA A 189 -8.79 -7.95 -16.66
C ALA A 189 -10.18 -8.11 -17.33
N PRO A 190 -11.24 -7.50 -16.78
CA PRO A 190 -11.24 -6.70 -15.56
C PRO A 190 -11.04 -7.54 -14.29
N TYR A 191 -10.35 -6.96 -13.30
CA TYR A 191 -10.24 -7.51 -11.96
C TYR A 191 -11.28 -6.84 -11.06
N HIS A 192 -12.24 -7.61 -10.57
CA HIS A 192 -13.25 -7.14 -9.61
C HIS A 192 -12.72 -7.26 -8.20
N LEU A 193 -12.81 -6.16 -7.45
CA LEU A 193 -12.17 -5.98 -6.16
C LEU A 193 -13.23 -5.85 -5.09
N SER A 194 -13.10 -6.60 -4.01
CA SER A 194 -13.96 -6.46 -2.85
C SER A 194 -13.17 -6.70 -1.57
N ILE A 195 -13.64 -6.14 -0.48
CA ILE A 195 -13.15 -6.51 0.86
C ILE A 195 -14.26 -7.23 1.63
N HIS A 196 -13.88 -8.19 2.45
CA HIS A 196 -14.78 -8.86 3.39
C HIS A 196 -14.42 -8.41 4.81
N TYR A 197 -15.38 -7.82 5.52
CA TYR A 197 -15.16 -7.43 6.92
C TYR A 197 -15.47 -8.61 7.84
N TYR A 198 -14.51 -9.51 8.01
CA TYR A 198 -14.74 -10.77 8.71
C TYR A 198 -15.09 -10.55 10.20
N SER A 199 -14.35 -9.70 10.90
CA SER A 199 -14.61 -9.43 12.33
C SER A 199 -14.46 -7.97 12.69
N ARG A 200 -15.48 -7.43 13.36
CA ARG A 200 -15.48 -6.09 13.94
C ARG A 200 -14.77 -6.07 15.28
N GLY A 201 -13.64 -5.37 15.29
CA GLY A 201 -12.93 -5.00 16.51
C GLY A 201 -13.69 -3.99 17.36
N PRO A 202 -13.22 -3.76 18.60
CA PRO A 202 -13.86 -2.89 19.61
C PRO A 202 -14.09 -1.45 19.16
N MET A 203 -13.44 -0.98 18.09
CA MET A 203 -13.68 0.35 17.54
C MET A 203 -14.96 0.47 16.71
N GLY A 204 -15.54 -0.65 16.26
CA GLY A 204 -16.86 -0.67 15.62
C GLY A 204 -16.89 -0.32 14.13
N TYR A 205 -15.73 -0.06 13.51
CA TYR A 205 -15.61 0.26 12.08
C TYR A 205 -14.26 -0.23 11.52
N GLY A 206 -14.26 -0.68 10.27
CA GLY A 206 -13.10 -0.87 9.41
C GLY A 206 -12.94 0.32 8.47
N MET A 207 -11.79 0.95 8.51
CA MET A 207 -11.47 2.13 7.73
C MET A 207 -10.09 1.98 7.12
N GLY A 208 -9.99 2.30 5.83
CA GLY A 208 -8.76 2.11 5.10
C GLY A 208 -8.90 2.46 3.63
N LYS A 209 -7.94 1.95 2.86
CA LYS A 209 -7.96 2.02 1.40
C LYS A 209 -7.35 0.79 0.75
N LEU A 210 -7.77 0.53 -0.48
CA LEU A 210 -7.01 -0.27 -1.42
C LEU A 210 -6.28 0.68 -2.39
N GLU A 211 -4.96 0.63 -2.40
CA GLU A 211 -4.10 1.36 -3.33
C GLU A 211 -3.72 0.43 -4.48
N VAL A 212 -4.10 0.80 -5.70
CA VAL A 212 -3.74 0.09 -6.93
C VAL A 212 -2.50 0.77 -7.51
N VAL A 213 -1.40 0.02 -7.65
CA VAL A 213 -0.14 0.52 -8.19
C VAL A 213 0.20 -0.23 -9.46
N ARG A 214 0.36 0.49 -10.57
CA ARG A 214 0.92 -0.08 -11.82
C ARG A 214 2.33 0.42 -11.99
N HIS A 215 3.26 -0.50 -12.21
CA HIS A 215 4.63 -0.22 -12.59
C HIS A 215 4.88 -0.70 -14.02
N ASP A 216 5.54 0.13 -14.84
CA ASP A 216 5.82 -0.16 -16.25
C ASP A 216 7.14 -0.93 -16.48
N GLY A 217 7.86 -1.30 -15.41
CA GLY A 217 9.20 -1.90 -15.47
C GLY A 217 10.33 -0.92 -15.82
N LYS A 218 10.01 0.34 -16.07
CA LYS A 218 10.95 1.40 -16.45
C LYS A 218 10.98 2.56 -15.45
N GLY A 219 10.25 2.44 -14.33
CA GLY A 219 10.15 3.47 -13.30
C GLY A 219 8.99 4.44 -13.51
N GLY A 220 8.08 4.16 -14.44
CA GLY A 220 6.76 4.77 -14.48
C GLY A 220 5.84 4.09 -13.47
N LEU A 221 5.18 4.91 -12.65
CA LEU A 221 4.20 4.48 -11.65
C LEU A 221 2.88 5.23 -11.88
N THR A 222 1.77 4.51 -11.80
CA THR A 222 0.42 5.09 -11.79
C THR A 222 -0.42 4.49 -10.68
N PHE A 223 -1.41 5.25 -10.21
CA PHE A 223 -2.11 4.99 -8.96
C PHE A 223 -3.61 5.11 -9.12
N GLU A 224 -4.36 4.23 -8.46
CA GLU A 224 -5.78 4.40 -8.19
C GLU A 224 -6.05 4.17 -6.70
N GLU A 225 -6.85 5.03 -6.08
CA GLU A 225 -7.13 4.97 -4.65
C GLU A 225 -8.61 4.60 -4.42
N ARG A 226 -8.85 3.47 -3.74
CA ARG A 226 -10.19 2.97 -3.41
C ARG A 226 -10.39 2.98 -1.88
N PRO A 227 -10.66 4.16 -1.27
CA PRO A 227 -10.93 4.24 0.16
C PRO A 227 -12.28 3.61 0.48
N PHE A 228 -12.38 2.99 1.65
CA PHE A 228 -13.60 2.33 2.13
C PHE A 228 -13.89 2.67 3.60
N VAL A 229 -15.14 2.43 4.01
CA VAL A 229 -15.58 2.36 5.40
C VAL A 229 -16.59 1.22 5.48
N VAL A 230 -16.44 0.36 6.49
CA VAL A 230 -17.35 -0.75 6.76
C VAL A 230 -17.63 -0.81 8.26
N MET A 231 -18.88 -1.09 8.65
CA MET A 231 -19.30 -1.10 10.06
C MET A 231 -20.11 -2.35 10.44
N VAL A 232 -20.42 -3.19 9.45
CA VAL A 232 -21.31 -4.34 9.60
C VAL A 232 -20.46 -5.60 9.47
N ASP A 233 -20.44 -6.41 10.53
CA ASP A 233 -19.78 -7.72 10.53
C ASP A 233 -20.20 -8.55 9.31
N GLN A 234 -19.24 -9.25 8.73
CA GLN A 234 -19.39 -10.12 7.57
C GLN A 234 -19.82 -9.40 6.27
N ALA A 235 -19.84 -8.06 6.26
CA ALA A 235 -20.21 -7.32 5.07
C ALA A 235 -19.11 -7.36 4.01
N PHE A 236 -19.55 -7.43 2.75
CA PHE A 236 -18.69 -7.20 1.60
C PHE A 236 -18.83 -5.75 1.14
N VAL A 237 -17.70 -5.11 0.86
CA VAL A 237 -17.68 -3.81 0.17
C VAL A 237 -17.09 -4.01 -1.22
N ASP A 238 -17.89 -3.67 -2.23
CA ASP A 238 -17.44 -3.63 -3.62
C ASP A 238 -16.57 -2.37 -3.85
N LEU A 239 -15.33 -2.57 -4.31
CA LEU A 239 -14.37 -1.51 -4.61
C LEU A 239 -14.29 -1.20 -6.12
N GLY A 240 -15.10 -1.88 -6.91
CA GLY A 240 -15.22 -1.76 -8.36
C GLY A 240 -14.25 -2.67 -9.12
N ALA A 241 -14.04 -2.34 -10.38
CA ALA A 241 -13.16 -3.06 -11.28
C ALA A 241 -11.92 -2.25 -11.67
N VAL A 242 -10.85 -2.98 -11.97
CA VAL A 242 -9.59 -2.47 -12.51
C VAL A 242 -9.30 -3.18 -13.83
N GLU A 243 -9.06 -2.39 -14.88
CA GLU A 243 -8.74 -2.84 -16.25
C GLU A 243 -7.28 -3.27 -16.43
#